data_AF-A0A814PY49-F1
#
_entry.id   AF-A0A814PY49-F1
#
_cell.length_a   1.000
_cell.length_b   1.000
_cell.length_c   1.000
_cell.angle_alpha   90.00
_cell.angle_beta   90.00
_cell.angle_gamma   90.00
#
_symmetry.space_group_name_H-M   'P 1'
#
loop_
_entity.id
_entity.type
_entity.pdbx_description
1 polymer ?
#
loop_
_entity_poly.entity_id
_entity_poly.type
_entity_poly.pdbx_seq_one_letter_code
_entity_poly.pdbx_strand_id
1 'polypeptide(L)'
;MSVNKNRSNTIYLNQLITNIPVRRKIVDHNDRDKFEWNQWQSATKSINNVEVSPKEKHVRNLILGTFRLEGSRLFWTMMTRINIESHPIITWKFCYIIHRLLRDGHQNVGY
;
A
#
# COMPACT_ATOMS: atom_id res chain seq x y z
N MET A 1 11.51 59.33 -3.29
CA MET A 1 10.74 58.26 -3.95
C MET A 1 11.53 56.97 -3.83
N SER A 2 11.26 56.15 -2.81
CA SER A 2 12.04 54.94 -2.51
C SER A 2 11.31 53.72 -3.06
N VAL A 3 11.66 53.29 -4.27
CA VAL A 3 11.03 52.14 -4.93
C VAL A 3 11.46 50.85 -4.22
N ASN A 4 10.45 50.07 -3.83
CA ASN A 4 10.49 48.91 -2.96
C ASN A 4 11.31 47.75 -3.55
N LYS A 5 12.57 47.62 -3.12
CA LYS A 5 13.54 46.59 -3.52
C LYS A 5 13.20 45.17 -2.99
N ASN A 6 12.17 45.02 -2.15
CA ASN A 6 11.81 43.74 -1.53
C ASN A 6 10.91 42.85 -2.40
N ARG A 7 10.18 43.41 -3.39
CA ARG A 7 9.31 42.58 -4.26
C ARG A 7 10.10 41.68 -5.20
N SER A 8 11.21 42.17 -5.75
CA SER A 8 12.03 41.39 -6.68
C SER A 8 12.62 40.15 -5.99
N ASN A 9 13.14 40.30 -4.77
CA ASN A 9 13.69 39.18 -4.00
C ASN A 9 12.64 38.09 -3.70
N THR A 10 11.39 38.47 -3.41
CA THR A 10 10.32 37.50 -3.17
C THR A 10 9.95 36.71 -4.43
N ILE A 11 9.97 37.34 -5.62
CA ILE A 11 9.67 36.66 -6.89
C ILE A 11 10.76 35.64 -7.24
N TYR A 12 12.04 36.00 -7.08
CA TYR A 12 13.14 35.06 -7.32
C TYR A 12 13.11 33.86 -6.37
N LEU A 13 12.79 34.08 -5.08
CA LEU A 13 12.67 33.00 -4.11
C LEU A 13 11.49 32.05 -4.42
N ASN A 14 10.35 32.59 -4.84
CA ASN A 14 9.21 31.77 -5.26
C ASN A 14 9.52 30.96 -6.52
N GLN A 15 10.20 31.56 -7.50
CA GLN A 15 10.66 30.87 -8.72
C GLN A 15 11.62 29.70 -8.41
N LEU A 16 12.43 29.81 -7.36
CA LEU A 16 13.34 28.75 -6.92
C LEU A 16 12.61 27.62 -6.18
N ILE A 17 11.60 27.95 -5.37
CA ILE A 17 10.79 26.96 -4.64
C ILE A 17 9.92 26.13 -5.60
N THR A 18 9.37 26.74 -6.65
CA THR A 18 8.55 26.03 -7.66
C THR A 18 9.35 25.10 -8.58
N ASN A 19 10.67 25.29 -8.65
CA ASN A 19 11.58 24.50 -9.49
C ASN A 19 12.25 23.35 -8.73
N ILE A 20 11.89 23.09 -7.48
CA ILE A 20 12.33 21.89 -6.77
C ILE A 20 11.64 20.69 -7.44
N PRO A 21 12.37 19.75 -8.06
CA PRO A 21 11.75 18.58 -8.62
C PRO A 21 11.12 17.79 -7.48
N VAL A 22 9.78 17.82 -7.38
CA VAL A 22 9.01 16.89 -6.57
C VAL A 22 9.35 15.52 -7.14
N ARG A 23 10.25 14.80 -6.47
CA ARG A 23 10.69 13.47 -6.87
C ARG A 23 9.51 12.52 -6.74
N ARG A 24 8.63 12.52 -7.73
CA ARG A 24 7.78 11.36 -8.04
C ARG A 24 8.75 10.22 -8.23
N LYS A 25 8.83 9.30 -7.26
CA LYS A 25 9.60 8.07 -7.42
C LYS A 25 9.08 7.41 -8.69
N ILE A 26 9.88 7.42 -9.74
CA ILE A 26 9.68 6.51 -10.87
C ILE A 26 9.84 5.12 -10.23
N VAL A 27 8.72 4.41 -10.09
CA VAL A 27 8.74 3.06 -9.56
C VAL A 27 9.35 2.20 -10.66
N ASP A 28 10.55 1.66 -10.42
CA ASP A 28 11.18 0.68 -11.32
C ASP A 28 10.20 -0.49 -11.52
N HIS A 29 10.03 -0.93 -12.77
CA HIS A 29 9.19 -2.08 -13.10
C HIS A 29 9.60 -3.31 -12.26
N ASN A 30 10.90 -3.50 -12.07
CA ASN A 30 11.44 -4.58 -11.25
C ASN A 30 11.03 -4.46 -9.77
N ASP A 31 10.93 -3.22 -9.26
CA ASP A 31 10.49 -2.95 -7.88
C ASP A 31 8.99 -3.18 -7.67
N ARG A 32 8.18 -3.03 -8.72
CA ARG A 32 6.76 -3.37 -8.70
C ARG A 32 6.58 -4.89 -8.68
N ASP A 33 7.19 -5.62 -9.60
CA ASP A 33 7.04 -7.07 -9.68
C ASP A 33 7.52 -7.76 -8.41
N LYS A 34 8.66 -7.32 -7.87
CA LYS A 34 9.19 -7.81 -6.59
C LYS A 34 8.24 -7.52 -5.43
N PHE A 35 7.59 -6.36 -5.44
CA PHE A 35 6.60 -6.01 -4.43
C PHE A 35 5.36 -6.90 -4.52
N GLU A 36 4.81 -7.09 -5.71
CA GLU A 36 3.65 -7.95 -5.94
C GLU A 36 3.94 -9.40 -5.54
N TRP A 37 5.13 -9.90 -5.87
CA TRP A 37 5.60 -11.21 -5.43
C TRP A 37 5.66 -11.31 -3.89
N ASN A 38 6.19 -10.29 -3.21
CA ASN A 38 6.26 -10.28 -1.75
C ASN A 38 4.87 -10.22 -1.10
N GLN A 39 3.92 -9.52 -1.71
CA GLN A 39 2.52 -9.50 -1.28
C GLN A 39 1.88 -10.87 -1.43
N TRP A 40 2.07 -11.53 -2.58
CA TRP A 40 1.58 -12.89 -2.83
C TRP A 40 2.13 -13.91 -1.82
N GLN A 41 3.43 -13.83 -1.53
CA GLN A 41 4.07 -14.65 -0.51
C GLN A 41 3.49 -14.41 0.88
N SER A 42 3.12 -13.16 1.21
CA SER A 42 2.50 -12.84 2.49
C SER A 42 1.05 -13.35 2.57
N ALA A 43 0.30 -13.29 1.46
CA ALA A 43 -1.06 -13.81 1.36
C ALA A 43 -1.09 -15.33 1.58
N THR A 44 -0.32 -16.09 0.80
CA THR A 44 -0.28 -17.56 0.88
C THR A 44 0.27 -18.09 2.22
N LYS A 45 1.17 -17.36 2.87
CA LYS A 45 1.65 -17.71 4.23
C LYS A 45 0.66 -17.38 5.33
N SER A 46 -0.23 -16.41 5.12
CA SER A 46 -1.23 -16.02 6.11
C SER A 46 -2.53 -16.80 5.95
N ILE A 47 -2.89 -17.16 4.72
CA ILE A 47 -4.13 -17.83 4.34
C ILE A 47 -3.77 -19.25 3.88
N ASN A 48 -3.76 -20.17 4.83
CA ASN A 48 -3.50 -21.59 4.62
C ASN A 48 -4.31 -22.43 5.60
N ASN A 49 -4.35 -23.74 5.38
CA ASN A 49 -5.12 -24.70 6.17
C ASN A 49 -4.50 -25.08 7.53
N VAL A 50 -3.38 -24.48 7.94
CA VAL A 50 -2.75 -24.79 9.23
C VAL A 50 -3.53 -24.14 10.36
N GLU A 51 -3.93 -24.87 11.39
CA GLU A 51 -4.72 -24.38 12.53
C GLU A 51 -3.90 -23.54 13.54
N VAL A 52 -3.28 -22.49 13.03
CA VAL A 52 -2.52 -21.51 13.81
C VAL A 52 -2.90 -20.11 13.37
N SER A 53 -2.77 -19.16 14.30
CA SER A 53 -2.98 -17.75 13.99
C SER A 53 -2.06 -17.29 12.84
N PRO A 54 -2.56 -16.48 11.88
CA PRO A 54 -1.71 -15.86 10.88
C PRO A 54 -0.55 -15.11 11.51
N LYS A 55 0.66 -15.24 10.95
CA LYS A 55 1.84 -14.54 11.48
C LYS A 55 1.68 -13.04 11.24
N GLU A 56 1.77 -12.26 12.32
CA GLU A 56 1.62 -10.80 12.34
C GLU A 56 2.42 -10.10 11.23
N LYS A 57 3.66 -10.55 10.99
CA LYS A 57 4.54 -9.97 9.95
C LYS A 57 3.93 -10.02 8.54
N HIS A 58 3.21 -11.09 8.21
CA HIS A 58 2.62 -11.25 6.89
C HIS A 58 1.32 -10.45 6.77
N VAL A 59 0.51 -10.41 7.83
CA VAL A 59 -0.69 -9.58 7.91
C VAL A 59 -0.33 -8.10 7.80
N ARG A 60 0.66 -7.63 8.56
CA ARG A 60 1.18 -6.26 8.47
C ARG A 60 1.70 -5.92 7.08
N ASN A 61 2.40 -6.84 6.41
CA ASN A 61 2.85 -6.63 5.03
C ASN A 61 1.68 -6.41 4.07
N LEU A 62 0.59 -7.16 4.21
CA LEU A 62 -0.61 -6.98 3.38
C LEU A 62 -1.26 -5.61 3.63
N ILE A 63 -1.38 -5.22 4.90
CA ILE A 63 -1.92 -3.90 5.30
C ILE A 63 -1.06 -2.77 4.71
N LEU A 64 0.26 -2.81 4.91
CA LEU A 64 1.19 -1.83 4.33
C LEU A 64 1.16 -1.81 2.80
N GLY A 65 0.88 -2.95 2.19
CA GLY A 65 0.70 -3.05 0.75
C GLY A 65 -0.42 -2.15 0.21
N THR A 66 -1.49 -1.96 1.01
CA THR A 66 -2.61 -1.09 0.63
C THR A 66 -2.22 0.38 0.55
N PHE A 67 -1.34 0.86 1.43
CA PHE A 67 -0.84 2.24 1.40
C PHE A 67 0.08 2.50 0.22
N ARG A 68 0.89 1.51 -0.18
CA ARG A 68 1.81 1.65 -1.33
C ARG A 68 1.06 1.74 -2.67
N LEU A 69 -0.10 1.10 -2.77
CA LEU A 69 -0.96 1.12 -3.96
C LEU A 69 -2.15 2.06 -3.84
N GLU A 70 -2.24 2.82 -2.75
CA GLU A 70 -3.36 3.71 -2.43
C GLU A 70 -4.73 3.00 -2.52
N GLY A 71 -4.77 1.70 -2.20
CA GLY A 71 -5.98 0.87 -2.28
C GLY A 71 -5.73 -0.63 -2.11
N SER A 72 -6.81 -1.40 -2.15
CA SER A 72 -6.83 -2.86 -1.87
C SER A 72 -6.89 -3.74 -3.12
N ARG A 73 -6.77 -3.17 -4.33
CA ARG A 73 -6.96 -3.90 -5.60
C ARG A 73 -6.08 -5.14 -5.73
N LEU A 74 -4.79 -5.02 -5.44
CA LEU A 74 -3.86 -6.15 -5.51
C LEU A 74 -4.26 -7.25 -4.53
N PHE A 75 -4.68 -6.89 -3.31
CA PHE A 75 -5.17 -7.83 -2.31
C PHE A 75 -6.32 -8.66 -2.86
N TRP A 76 -7.35 -8.04 -3.43
CA TRP A 76 -8.48 -8.75 -4.02
C TRP A 76 -8.09 -9.65 -5.20
N THR A 77 -7.19 -9.20 -6.08
CA THR A 77 -6.64 -10.02 -7.17
C THR A 77 -5.90 -11.26 -6.65
N MET A 78 -5.25 -11.17 -5.48
CA MET A 78 -4.61 -12.35 -4.86
C MET A 78 -5.67 -13.30 -4.27
N MET A 79 -6.73 -12.76 -3.67
CA MET A 79 -7.80 -13.57 -3.08
C MET A 79 -8.56 -14.40 -4.10
N THR A 80 -8.74 -13.91 -5.34
CA THR A 80 -9.38 -14.71 -6.41
C THR A 80 -8.57 -15.94 -6.81
N ARG A 81 -7.28 -16.00 -6.48
CA ARG A 81 -6.40 -17.15 -6.74
C ARG A 81 -6.38 -18.16 -5.60
N ILE A 82 -6.92 -17.79 -4.43
CA ILE A 82 -7.01 -18.66 -3.26
C ILE A 82 -8.44 -19.20 -3.21
N ASN A 83 -8.60 -20.52 -3.10
CA ASN A 83 -9.93 -21.12 -2.91
C ASN A 83 -10.37 -20.94 -1.45
N ILE A 84 -10.95 -19.76 -1.14
CA ILE A 84 -11.31 -19.39 0.23
C ILE A 84 -12.38 -20.34 0.80
N GLU A 85 -13.35 -20.75 -0.02
CA GLU A 85 -14.51 -21.54 0.39
C GLU A 85 -14.18 -23.02 0.65
N SER A 86 -13.01 -23.49 0.18
CA SER A 86 -12.63 -24.90 0.29
C SER A 86 -12.44 -25.41 1.71
N HIS A 87 -12.13 -24.54 2.68
CA HIS A 87 -11.78 -24.97 4.03
C HIS A 87 -12.12 -23.91 5.08
N PRO A 88 -12.80 -24.25 6.19
CA PRO A 88 -13.25 -23.28 7.19
C PRO A 88 -12.10 -22.47 7.81
N ILE A 89 -10.94 -23.10 8.05
CA ILE A 89 -9.73 -22.40 8.55
C ILE A 89 -9.24 -21.34 7.56
N ILE A 90 -9.30 -21.61 6.24
CA ILE A 90 -8.93 -20.65 5.21
C ILE A 90 -9.92 -19.48 5.22
N THR A 91 -11.22 -19.76 5.26
CA THR A 91 -12.29 -18.76 5.36
C THR A 91 -12.12 -17.87 6.57
N TRP A 92 -11.92 -18.45 7.75
CA TRP A 92 -11.70 -17.68 8.99
C TRP A 92 -10.48 -16.75 8.87
N LYS A 93 -9.34 -17.24 8.38
CA LYS A 93 -8.14 -16.43 8.20
C LYS A 93 -8.35 -15.31 7.20
N PHE A 94 -9.07 -15.58 6.12
CA PHE A 94 -9.48 -14.57 5.16
C PHE A 94 -10.32 -13.48 5.86
N CYS A 95 -11.39 -13.85 6.58
CA CYS A 95 -12.22 -12.90 7.32
C CYS A 95 -11.42 -12.08 8.35
N TYR A 96 -10.51 -12.72 9.08
CA TYR A 96 -9.63 -12.05 10.03
C TYR A 96 -8.74 -11.00 9.35
N ILE A 97 -8.12 -11.33 8.21
CA ILE A 97 -7.28 -10.39 7.46
C ILE A 97 -8.13 -9.26 6.89
N ILE A 98 -9.31 -9.54 6.34
CA ILE A 98 -10.25 -8.51 5.87
C ILE A 98 -10.59 -7.53 6.99
N HIS A 99 -10.95 -8.02 8.17
CA HIS A 99 -11.24 -7.17 9.32
C HIS A 99 -10.07 -6.23 9.62
N ARG A 100 -8.84 -6.77 9.67
CA ARG A 100 -7.65 -5.95 9.93
C ARG A 100 -7.33 -4.97 8.81
N LEU A 101 -7.51 -5.38 7.56
CA LEU A 101 -7.24 -4.56 6.39
C LEU A 101 -8.23 -3.39 6.30
N LEU A 102 -9.50 -3.59 6.65
CA LEU A 102 -10.50 -2.52 6.76
C LEU A 102 -10.22 -1.55 7.92
N ARG A 103 -9.66 -2.04 9.02
CA ARG A 103 -9.40 -1.23 10.23
C ARG A 103 -8.08 -0.46 10.15
N ASP A 104 -7.02 -1.10 9.66
CA ASP A 104 -5.64 -0.59 9.70
C ASP A 104 -5.07 -0.25 8.30
N GLY A 105 -5.81 -0.51 7.23
CA GLY A 105 -5.36 -0.28 5.85
C GLY A 105 -5.58 1.15 5.34
N HIS A 106 -5.27 1.36 4.07
CA HIS A 106 -5.50 2.63 3.38
C HIS A 106 -6.98 3.03 3.41
N GLN A 107 -7.31 4.33 3.45
CA GLN A 107 -8.69 4.79 3.54
C GLN A 107 -9.56 4.32 2.36
N ASN A 108 -8.97 4.21 1.17
CA ASN A 108 -9.60 3.65 -0.05
C ASN A 108 -9.53 2.11 -0.11
N VAL A 109 -9.52 1.44 1.04
CA VAL A 109 -9.61 -0.02 1.10
C VAL A 109 -11.04 -0.49 0.85
N GLY A 110 -12.03 0.26 1.36
CA GLY A 110 -13.45 0.08 1.06
C GLY A 110 -13.78 0.65 -0.32
N TYR A 111 -14.71 -0.02 -1.00
CA TYR A 111 -15.23 0.31 -2.33
C TYR A 111 -15.49 1.80 -2.57
#